data_AF-A0AAP0RBM4-F1
#
_entry.id   AF-A0AAP0RBM4-F1
#
_cell.length_a   1.000
_cell.length_b   1.000
_cell.length_c   1.000
_cell.angle_alpha   90.00
_cell.angle_beta   90.00
_cell.angle_gamma   90.00
#
_symmetry.space_group_name_H-M   'P 1'
#
loop_
_entity.id
_entity.type
_entity.pdbx_description
1 polymer ?
#
loop_
_entity_poly.entity_id
_entity_poly.type
_entity_poly.pdbx_seq_one_letter_code
_entity_poly.pdbx_strand_id
1 'polypeptide(L)'
;MYLTEISHFPSFSHFRVASSKPSLPKNFDLISRSFDENLLRRLKTLNSTSDPPSISLSWLSLAVDFLSSTHAEAQLLISNLGVSSSSEDSLASYLDDAVKLLDACNSITLEIERLRQRRLLINFVLQLLDFSGEGALVPAPEKLRRARDCLSDWDNYSRGFSKRSFQNNPEVLIRDLAVGLGNAPRGKISSVGKLIRRTIYAVGLVTVFVAGAVASALCGLPEPVRIRVPAEFAWADSFNDMESAISEELKRRCFGGEKKGWFREMDDVGTRVKRVCDVIDDLVDRKETLETAVKELETATETFGEGLDRLSNGVNAVFDTVLCTRNGLLDNFRGGLQKHK
;
A
#
# COMPACT_ATOMS: atom_id res chain seq x y z
N MET A 1 -61.99 8.36 59.81
CA MET A 1 -62.96 7.83 58.83
C MET A 1 -62.40 8.14 57.45
N TYR A 2 -62.56 7.17 56.54
CA TYR A 2 -62.12 7.11 55.14
C TYR A 2 -60.75 6.46 54.86
N LEU A 3 -60.90 5.32 54.17
CA LEU A 3 -59.97 4.26 53.85
C LEU A 3 -59.18 4.59 52.59
N THR A 4 -57.89 4.29 52.58
CA THR A 4 -57.06 4.24 51.37
C THR A 4 -57.23 2.88 50.69
N GLU A 5 -57.83 2.86 49.50
CA GLU A 5 -57.85 1.69 48.62
C GLU A 5 -56.47 1.50 47.96
N ILE A 6 -55.94 0.29 48.10
CA ILE A 6 -54.74 -0.20 47.41
C ILE A 6 -55.22 -0.87 46.12
N SER A 7 -54.90 -0.30 44.96
CA SER A 7 -55.11 -0.97 43.68
C SER A 7 -53.90 -1.88 43.37
N HIS A 8 -54.12 -3.19 43.51
CA HIS A 8 -53.25 -4.23 42.97
C HIS A 8 -53.41 -4.29 41.46
N PHE A 9 -52.40 -3.85 40.71
CA PHE A 9 -52.27 -4.20 39.29
C PHE A 9 -51.47 -5.51 39.15
N PRO A 10 -51.91 -6.45 38.31
CA PRO A 10 -51.21 -7.71 38.12
C PRO A 10 -49.90 -7.49 37.37
N SER A 11 -48.82 -8.08 37.90
CA SER A 11 -47.53 -8.21 37.25
C SER A 11 -47.67 -9.04 35.97
N PHE A 12 -47.74 -8.37 34.82
CA PHE A 12 -47.50 -9.00 33.53
C PHE A 12 -46.03 -8.83 33.14
N SER A 13 -45.21 -9.82 33.53
CA SER A 13 -44.00 -10.13 32.78
C SER A 13 -44.30 -11.36 31.94
N HIS A 14 -44.33 -11.23 30.62
CA HIS A 14 -43.91 -12.25 29.65
C HIS A 14 -44.17 -11.72 28.24
N PHE A 15 -43.15 -11.11 27.62
CA PHE A 15 -42.74 -11.31 26.23
C PHE A 15 -41.41 -10.56 26.05
N ARG A 16 -40.31 -11.16 26.54
CA ARG A 16 -39.00 -10.85 25.96
C ARG A 16 -39.01 -11.44 24.56
N VAL A 17 -39.21 -10.60 23.55
CA VAL A 17 -38.77 -10.93 22.20
C VAL A 17 -37.26 -11.12 22.30
N ALA A 18 -36.83 -12.37 22.22
CA ALA A 18 -35.43 -12.72 22.10
C ALA A 18 -34.96 -12.16 20.75
N SER A 19 -34.39 -10.95 20.77
CA SER A 19 -33.42 -10.61 19.72
C SER A 19 -32.29 -11.61 19.91
N SER A 20 -32.17 -12.53 18.95
CA SER A 20 -31.03 -13.43 18.86
C SER A 20 -29.80 -12.54 18.65
N LYS A 21 -29.12 -12.20 19.74
CA LYS A 21 -27.74 -11.75 19.67
C LYS A 21 -27.00 -12.81 18.84
N PRO A 22 -26.20 -12.42 17.83
CA PRO A 22 -25.38 -13.38 17.12
C PRO A 22 -24.58 -14.16 18.17
N SER A 23 -24.65 -15.49 18.11
CA SER A 23 -23.96 -16.36 19.05
C SER A 23 -22.47 -16.05 18.97
N LEU A 24 -21.93 -15.48 20.06
CA LEU A 24 -20.52 -15.16 20.19
C LEU A 24 -19.71 -16.44 19.90
N PRO A 25 -18.76 -16.44 18.94
CA PRO A 25 -17.99 -17.64 18.64
C PRO A 25 -17.22 -18.05 19.90
N LYS A 26 -17.48 -19.23 20.46
CA LYS A 26 -16.69 -19.79 21.58
C LYS A 26 -15.26 -20.18 21.19
N ASN A 27 -14.85 -19.83 19.96
CA ASN A 27 -13.68 -20.31 19.24
C ASN A 27 -12.74 -19.15 18.86
N PHE A 28 -12.50 -18.19 19.75
CA PHE A 28 -11.62 -17.04 19.50
C PHE A 28 -10.22 -17.44 19.06
N ASP A 29 -9.67 -18.51 19.64
CA ASP A 29 -8.36 -19.04 19.28
C ASP A 29 -8.32 -19.56 17.84
N LEU A 30 -9.41 -20.21 17.37
CA LEU A 30 -9.51 -20.67 15.99
C LEU A 30 -9.61 -19.51 15.01
N ILE A 31 -10.36 -18.45 15.36
CA ILE A 31 -10.46 -17.23 14.54
C ILE A 31 -9.09 -16.55 14.43
N SER A 32 -8.39 -16.37 15.56
CA SER A 32 -7.05 -15.79 15.56
C SER A 32 -6.06 -16.61 14.73
N ARG A 33 -6.08 -17.94 14.87
CA ARG A 33 -5.20 -18.83 14.10
C ARG A 33 -5.50 -18.76 12.61
N SER A 34 -6.77 -18.76 12.21
CA SER A 34 -7.16 -18.65 10.80
C SER A 34 -6.67 -17.34 10.19
N PHE A 35 -6.78 -16.23 10.92
CA PHE A 35 -6.26 -14.93 10.49
C PHE A 35 -4.73 -14.96 10.35
N ASP A 36 -4.01 -15.46 11.35
CA ASP A 36 -2.55 -15.57 11.32
C ASP A 36 -2.05 -16.50 10.19
N GLU A 37 -2.74 -17.60 9.92
CA GLU A 37 -2.43 -18.51 8.81
C GLU A 37 -2.68 -17.87 7.44
N ASN A 38 -3.72 -17.04 7.32
CA ASN A 38 -3.99 -16.29 6.10
C ASN A 38 -2.90 -15.26 5.82
N LEU A 39 -2.45 -14.54 6.85
CA LEU A 39 -1.29 -13.64 6.76
C LEU A 39 -0.04 -14.40 6.35
N LEU A 40 0.28 -15.51 7.03
CA LEU A 40 1.45 -16.34 6.74
C LEU A 40 1.45 -16.82 5.28
N ARG A 41 0.31 -17.29 4.78
CA ARG A 41 0.18 -17.75 3.39
C ARG A 41 0.48 -16.64 2.39
N ARG A 42 -0.12 -15.46 2.57
CA ARG A 42 0.10 -14.31 1.67
C ARG A 42 1.54 -13.80 1.75
N LEU A 43 2.15 -13.80 2.93
CA LEU A 43 3.57 -13.47 3.11
C LEU A 43 4.49 -14.45 2.39
N LYS A 44 4.21 -15.76 2.46
CA LYS A 44 4.97 -16.77 1.71
C LYS A 44 4.86 -16.54 0.19
N THR A 45 3.68 -16.21 -0.30
CA THR A 45 3.49 -15.87 -1.72
C THR A 45 4.32 -14.65 -2.11
N LEU A 46 4.30 -13.59 -1.29
CA LEU A 46 5.07 -12.37 -1.54
C LEU A 46 6.59 -12.64 -1.50
N ASN A 47 7.07 -13.46 -0.56
CA ASN A 47 8.47 -13.88 -0.45
C ASN A 47 8.95 -14.69 -1.65
N SER A 48 8.07 -15.46 -2.30
CA SER A 48 8.44 -16.33 -3.42
C SER A 48 8.58 -15.59 -4.76
N THR A 49 8.35 -14.27 -4.78
CA THR A 49 8.31 -13.47 -6.02
C THR A 49 9.70 -13.27 -6.65
N SER A 50 10.79 -13.33 -5.86
CA SER A 50 12.15 -13.11 -6.34
C SER A 50 13.18 -13.64 -5.34
N ASP A 51 14.18 -14.38 -5.84
CA ASP A 51 15.39 -14.76 -5.11
C ASP A 51 16.63 -14.39 -5.96
N PRO A 52 17.44 -13.38 -5.56
CA PRO A 52 17.36 -12.58 -4.34
C PRO A 52 16.15 -11.63 -4.31
N PRO A 53 15.73 -11.16 -3.11
CA PRO A 53 14.63 -10.22 -2.95
C PRO A 53 14.92 -8.92 -3.72
N SER A 54 13.99 -8.52 -4.57
CA SER A 54 14.15 -7.33 -5.41
C SER A 54 12.84 -6.55 -5.51
N ILE A 55 12.95 -5.23 -5.56
CA ILE A 55 11.80 -4.35 -5.61
C ILE A 55 11.46 -4.07 -7.06
N SER A 56 10.32 -4.62 -7.49
CA SER A 56 9.68 -4.35 -8.78
C SER A 56 8.28 -3.80 -8.58
N LEU A 57 7.72 -3.21 -9.63
CA LEU A 57 6.30 -2.84 -9.65
C LEU A 57 5.41 -4.05 -9.39
N SER A 58 5.74 -5.22 -9.91
CA SER A 58 5.02 -6.46 -9.61
C SER A 58 5.02 -6.82 -8.11
N TRP A 59 6.16 -6.68 -7.44
CA TRP A 59 6.26 -6.94 -6.01
C TRP A 59 5.47 -5.90 -5.20
N LEU A 60 5.59 -4.62 -5.57
CA LEU A 60 4.85 -3.52 -4.94
C LEU A 60 3.33 -3.71 -5.09
N SER A 61 2.86 -4.13 -6.28
CA SER A 61 1.44 -4.47 -6.51
C SER A 61 0.99 -5.62 -5.60
N LEU A 62 1.75 -6.71 -5.52
CA LEU A 62 1.42 -7.83 -4.63
C LEU A 62 1.43 -7.42 -3.15
N ALA A 63 2.31 -6.49 -2.76
CA ALA A 63 2.37 -5.98 -1.39
C ALA A 63 1.11 -5.14 -1.05
N VAL A 64 0.65 -4.26 -1.95
CA VAL A 64 -0.58 -3.49 -1.72
C VAL A 64 -1.84 -4.37 -1.77
N ASP A 65 -1.85 -5.41 -2.60
CA ASP A 65 -2.93 -6.41 -2.62
C ASP A 65 -2.98 -7.21 -1.31
N PHE A 66 -1.80 -7.57 -0.78
CA PHE A 66 -1.68 -8.19 0.54
C PHE A 66 -2.21 -7.28 1.64
N LEU A 67 -1.86 -5.99 1.62
CA LEU A 67 -2.37 -5.00 2.57
C LEU A 67 -3.88 -4.84 2.47
N SER A 68 -4.43 -4.67 1.26
CA SER A 68 -5.87 -4.54 1.02
C SER A 68 -6.64 -5.75 1.55
N SER A 69 -6.17 -6.95 1.22
CA SER A 69 -6.79 -8.20 1.68
C SER A 69 -6.73 -8.36 3.21
N THR A 70 -5.64 -7.88 3.83
CA THR A 70 -5.48 -7.90 5.29
C THR A 70 -6.47 -6.97 5.99
N HIS A 71 -6.67 -5.75 5.46
CA HIS A 71 -7.68 -4.82 5.95
C HIS A 71 -9.11 -5.36 5.77
N ALA A 72 -9.42 -5.92 4.60
CA ALA A 72 -10.74 -6.49 4.32
C ALA A 72 -11.07 -7.66 5.27
N GLU A 73 -10.11 -8.54 5.51
CA GLU A 73 -10.28 -9.67 6.42
C GLU A 73 -10.44 -9.22 7.88
N ALA A 74 -9.66 -8.22 8.30
CA ALA A 74 -9.79 -7.61 9.62
C ALA A 74 -11.15 -6.91 9.80
N GLN A 75 -11.65 -6.21 8.79
CA GLN A 75 -12.98 -5.59 8.81
C GLN A 75 -14.07 -6.63 9.05
N LEU A 76 -14.03 -7.75 8.31
CA LEU A 76 -14.99 -8.84 8.49
C LEU A 76 -14.93 -9.43 9.89
N LEU A 77 -13.72 -9.66 10.41
CA LEU A 77 -13.51 -10.17 11.75
C LEU A 77 -14.07 -9.22 12.81
N ILE A 78 -13.73 -7.93 12.75
CA ILE A 78 -14.19 -6.91 13.71
C ILE A 78 -15.71 -6.76 13.66
N SER A 79 -16.30 -6.74 12.47
CA SER A 79 -17.74 -6.62 12.29
C SER A 79 -18.51 -7.81 12.87
N ASN A 80 -18.00 -9.04 12.67
CA ASN A 80 -18.62 -10.26 13.17
C ASN A 80 -18.56 -10.40 14.70
N LEU A 81 -17.51 -9.88 15.33
CA LEU A 81 -17.34 -9.95 16.78
C LEU A 81 -18.22 -8.94 17.54
N GLY A 82 -18.65 -7.88 16.85
CA GLY A 82 -19.44 -6.79 17.44
C GLY A 82 -18.62 -5.85 18.31
N VAL A 83 -18.87 -4.54 18.18
CA VAL A 83 -18.18 -3.54 18.99
C VAL A 83 -18.72 -3.59 20.42
N SER A 84 -17.83 -3.81 21.40
CA SER A 84 -18.14 -3.74 22.83
C SER A 84 -17.53 -2.47 23.44
N SER A 85 -18.06 -2.01 24.58
CA SER A 85 -17.48 -0.87 25.32
C SER A 85 -16.01 -1.10 25.71
N SER A 86 -15.56 -2.36 25.85
CA SER A 86 -14.16 -2.71 26.16
C SER A 86 -13.19 -2.58 24.98
N SER A 87 -13.68 -2.26 23.77
CA SER A 87 -12.89 -2.14 22.54
C SER A 87 -12.88 -0.73 21.94
N GLU A 88 -13.55 0.24 22.56
CA GLU A 88 -13.72 1.60 22.00
C GLU A 88 -12.39 2.34 21.80
N ASP A 89 -11.47 2.30 22.78
CA ASP A 89 -10.16 2.98 22.67
C ASP A 89 -9.30 2.42 21.54
N SER A 90 -9.29 1.09 21.39
CA SER A 90 -8.52 0.42 20.32
C SER A 90 -9.13 0.72 18.95
N LEU A 91 -10.45 0.85 18.87
CA LEU A 91 -11.15 1.18 17.65
C LEU A 91 -11.01 2.66 17.28
N ALA A 92 -10.95 3.56 18.26
CA ALA A 92 -10.67 4.98 18.05
C ALA A 92 -9.26 5.19 17.48
N SER A 93 -8.24 4.52 18.05
CA SER A 93 -6.88 4.52 17.50
C SER A 93 -6.85 3.99 16.07
N TYR A 94 -7.55 2.88 15.80
CA TYR A 94 -7.65 2.32 14.45
C TYR A 94 -8.30 3.30 13.46
N LEU A 95 -9.33 4.05 13.87
CA LEU A 95 -9.97 5.05 13.02
C LEU A 95 -9.05 6.27 12.76
N ASP A 96 -8.21 6.65 13.72
CA ASP A 96 -7.19 7.70 13.51
C ASP A 96 -6.09 7.21 12.55
N ASP A 97 -5.60 6.00 12.77
CA ASP A 97 -4.61 5.35 11.89
C ASP A 97 -5.15 5.15 10.46
N ALA A 98 -6.45 4.88 10.31
CA ALA A 98 -7.10 4.83 9.02
C ALA A 98 -7.05 6.17 8.27
N VAL A 99 -7.15 7.33 8.95
CA VAL A 99 -6.96 8.65 8.29
C VAL A 99 -5.55 8.75 7.72
N LYS A 100 -4.54 8.46 8.56
CA LYS A 100 -3.13 8.56 8.17
C LYS A 100 -2.81 7.64 6.99
N LEU A 101 -3.39 6.43 6.96
CA LEU A 101 -3.24 5.51 5.84
C LEU A 101 -3.90 6.05 4.56
N LEU A 102 -5.10 6.63 4.64
CA LEU A 102 -5.75 7.25 3.48
C LEU A 102 -4.93 8.42 2.93
N ASP A 103 -4.34 9.25 3.80
CA ASP A 103 -3.44 10.33 3.39
C ASP A 103 -2.12 9.81 2.78
N ALA A 104 -1.59 8.70 3.29
CA ALA A 104 -0.45 8.02 2.69
C ALA A 104 -0.79 7.46 1.29
N CYS A 105 -1.96 6.84 1.12
CA CYS A 105 -2.46 6.40 -0.19
C CYS A 105 -2.55 7.57 -1.18
N ASN A 106 -3.12 8.71 -0.78
CA ASN A 106 -3.18 9.91 -1.62
C ASN A 106 -1.78 10.38 -2.04
N SER A 107 -0.82 10.36 -1.12
CA SER A 107 0.58 10.73 -1.40
C SER A 107 1.25 9.76 -2.37
N ILE A 108 1.04 8.46 -2.18
CA ILE A 108 1.54 7.40 -3.06
C ILE A 108 0.94 7.56 -4.47
N THR A 109 -0.38 7.76 -4.58
CA THR A 109 -1.07 7.99 -5.86
C THR A 109 -0.51 9.21 -6.59
N LEU A 110 -0.22 10.30 -5.88
CA LEU A 110 0.41 11.48 -6.46
C LEU A 110 1.79 11.16 -7.07
N GLU A 111 2.60 10.33 -6.42
CA GLU A 111 3.89 9.92 -6.99
C GLU A 111 3.72 8.98 -8.19
N ILE A 112 2.73 8.08 -8.17
CA ILE A 112 2.40 7.26 -9.35
C ILE A 112 2.02 8.15 -10.55
N GLU A 113 1.19 9.17 -10.34
CA GLU A 113 0.82 10.12 -11.40
C GLU A 113 2.03 10.89 -11.95
N ARG A 114 3.00 11.23 -11.11
CA ARG A 114 4.24 11.85 -11.57
C ARG A 114 5.08 10.91 -12.41
N LEU A 115 5.14 9.63 -12.06
CA LEU A 115 5.81 8.62 -12.88
C LEU A 115 5.10 8.44 -14.23
N ARG A 116 3.76 8.45 -14.24
CA ARG A 116 2.96 8.49 -15.48
C ARG A 116 3.27 9.74 -16.31
N GLN A 117 3.38 10.91 -15.69
CA GLN A 117 3.77 12.14 -16.37
C GLN A 117 5.18 12.05 -16.97
N ARG A 118 6.15 11.47 -16.25
CA ARG A 118 7.50 11.23 -16.78
C ARG A 118 7.48 10.31 -18.01
N ARG A 119 6.62 9.29 -18.02
CA ARG A 119 6.42 8.40 -19.18
C ARG A 119 6.02 9.17 -20.44
N LEU A 120 5.32 10.30 -20.32
CA LEU A 120 4.92 11.12 -21.48
C LEU A 120 6.13 11.67 -22.25
N LEU A 121 7.25 11.96 -21.58
CA LEU A 121 8.47 12.38 -22.26
C LEU A 121 9.02 11.26 -23.15
N ILE A 122 8.98 10.02 -22.68
CA ILE A 122 9.42 8.87 -23.47
C ILE A 122 8.46 8.64 -24.64
N ASN A 123 7.14 8.68 -24.40
CA ASN A 123 6.16 8.54 -25.48
C ASN A 123 6.33 9.60 -26.56
N PHE A 124 6.66 10.84 -26.18
CA PHE A 124 6.99 11.89 -27.12
C PHE A 124 8.25 11.56 -27.94
N VAL A 125 9.29 11.02 -27.30
CA VAL A 125 10.51 10.55 -27.99
C VAL A 125 10.21 9.42 -28.96
N LEU A 126 9.39 8.43 -28.56
CA LEU A 126 8.98 7.33 -29.44
C LEU A 126 8.28 7.85 -30.71
N GLN A 127 7.42 8.86 -30.58
CA GLN A 127 6.79 9.53 -31.73
C GLN A 127 7.78 10.31 -32.61
N LEU A 128 8.79 10.96 -32.02
CA LEU A 128 9.84 11.65 -32.78
C LEU A 128 10.70 10.67 -33.58
N LEU A 129 10.91 9.48 -33.03
CA LEU A 129 11.74 8.41 -33.59
C LEU A 129 10.91 7.33 -34.30
N ASP A 130 9.66 7.62 -34.67
CA ASP A 130 8.81 6.66 -35.35
C ASP A 130 9.31 6.40 -36.80
N PHE A 131 9.44 5.11 -37.14
CA PHE A 131 9.88 4.61 -38.44
C PHE A 131 8.71 4.07 -39.29
N SER A 132 7.46 4.19 -38.84
CA SER A 132 6.26 3.60 -39.47
C SER A 132 5.81 4.25 -40.80
N GLY A 133 6.54 5.25 -41.32
CA GLY A 133 6.20 5.92 -42.59
C GLY A 133 6.70 5.21 -43.85
N GLU A 134 5.95 5.30 -44.96
CA GLU A 134 6.35 4.76 -46.27
C GLU A 134 7.69 5.37 -46.74
N GLY A 135 8.69 4.51 -46.98
CA GLY A 135 10.03 4.90 -47.38
C GLY A 135 11.01 5.14 -46.22
N ALA A 136 10.78 4.54 -45.05
CA ALA A 136 11.61 4.54 -43.83
C ALA A 136 13.07 5.01 -44.01
N LEU A 137 13.27 6.33 -43.91
CA LEU A 137 14.59 6.97 -43.79
C LEU A 137 14.86 7.23 -42.31
N VAL A 138 16.13 7.41 -41.96
CA VAL A 138 16.52 7.86 -40.62
C VAL A 138 15.79 9.17 -40.28
N PRO A 139 15.24 9.34 -39.06
CA PRO A 139 14.61 10.59 -38.65
C PRO A 139 15.52 11.80 -38.88
N ALA A 140 14.93 12.93 -39.28
CA ALA A 140 15.69 14.15 -39.53
C ALA A 140 16.58 14.52 -38.33
N PRO A 141 17.80 15.07 -38.55
CA PRO A 141 18.74 15.40 -37.47
C PRO A 141 18.14 16.24 -36.34
N GLU A 142 17.20 17.14 -36.67
CA GLU A 142 16.47 17.94 -35.69
C GLU A 142 15.58 17.11 -34.75
N LYS A 143 14.94 16.06 -35.27
CA LYS A 143 14.16 15.13 -34.45
C LYS A 143 15.06 14.31 -33.53
N LEU A 144 16.22 13.87 -34.03
CA LEU A 144 17.22 13.13 -33.24
C LEU A 144 17.76 13.99 -32.10
N ARG A 145 18.15 15.23 -32.39
CA ARG A 145 18.59 16.20 -31.37
C ARG A 145 17.52 16.43 -30.32
N ARG A 146 16.28 16.70 -30.74
CA ARG A 146 15.16 16.93 -29.83
C ARG A 146 14.84 15.70 -28.97
N ALA A 147 14.89 14.50 -29.55
CA ALA A 147 14.70 13.25 -28.82
C ALA A 147 15.77 13.09 -27.73
N ARG A 148 17.04 13.32 -28.09
CA ARG A 148 18.18 13.25 -27.17
C ARG A 148 18.05 14.25 -26.01
N ASP A 149 17.66 15.50 -26.31
CA ASP A 149 17.43 16.51 -25.27
C ASP A 149 16.30 16.07 -24.32
N CYS A 150 15.17 15.59 -24.84
CA CYS A 150 14.06 15.09 -24.03
C CYS A 150 14.43 13.87 -23.16
N LEU A 151 15.26 12.96 -23.68
CA LEU A 151 15.77 11.81 -22.93
C LEU A 151 16.74 12.24 -21.82
N SER A 152 17.58 13.25 -22.08
CA SER A 152 18.47 13.82 -21.06
C SER A 152 17.68 14.50 -19.94
N ASP A 153 16.59 15.20 -20.28
CA ASP A 153 15.67 15.78 -19.32
C ASP A 153 15.01 14.70 -18.46
N TRP A 154 14.49 13.63 -19.09
CA TRP A 154 13.90 12.49 -18.38
C TRP A 154 14.87 11.88 -17.35
N ASP A 155 16.13 11.69 -17.75
CA ASP A 155 17.18 11.12 -16.91
C ASP A 155 17.54 12.05 -15.74
N ASN A 156 17.54 13.38 -15.96
CA ASN A 156 17.72 14.36 -14.90
C ASN A 156 16.56 14.40 -13.90
N TYR A 157 15.31 14.26 -14.36
CA TYR A 157 14.13 14.19 -13.48
C TYR A 157 14.04 12.87 -12.70
N SER A 158 14.49 11.76 -13.27
CA SER A 158 14.56 10.45 -12.61
C SER A 158 15.47 10.49 -11.37
N ARG A 159 16.55 11.28 -11.45
CA ARG A 159 17.58 11.43 -10.41
C ARG A 159 17.23 12.36 -9.25
N GLY A 160 16.16 13.15 -9.35
CA GLY A 160 15.87 14.21 -8.39
C GLY A 160 14.42 14.22 -7.92
N PHE A 161 14.10 13.49 -6.85
CA PHE A 161 13.04 13.94 -5.97
C PHE A 161 13.61 15.08 -5.14
N SER A 162 13.43 16.32 -5.60
CA SER A 162 13.75 17.48 -4.76
C SER A 162 13.05 17.27 -3.41
N LYS A 163 13.74 17.52 -2.29
CA LYS A 163 13.14 17.60 -0.94
C LYS A 163 11.92 18.50 -1.02
N ARG A 164 10.74 17.91 -1.16
CA ARG A 164 9.49 18.66 -1.32
C ARG A 164 8.75 18.55 0.00
N SER A 165 8.54 19.71 0.60
CA SER A 165 7.75 19.90 1.81
C SER A 165 6.29 19.60 1.49
N PHE A 166 5.90 18.32 1.56
CA PHE A 166 4.49 17.96 1.63
C PHE A 166 3.97 18.33 3.01
N GLN A 167 2.79 18.96 3.06
CA GLN A 167 2.03 19.11 4.31
C GLN A 167 1.68 17.75 4.92
N ASN A 168 1.60 16.70 4.08
CA ASN A 168 1.38 15.30 4.43
C ASN A 168 2.53 14.43 3.90
N ASN A 169 3.72 14.56 4.47
CA ASN A 169 4.85 13.71 4.06
C ASN A 169 4.54 12.24 4.42
N PRO A 170 4.49 11.30 3.45
CA PRO A 170 4.20 9.89 3.72
C PRO A 170 5.19 9.30 4.74
N GLU A 171 6.43 9.78 4.78
CA GLU A 171 7.40 9.41 5.80
C GLU A 171 6.91 9.68 7.23
N VAL A 172 6.38 10.89 7.46
CA VAL A 172 5.90 11.32 8.77
C VAL A 172 4.66 10.51 9.14
N LEU A 173 3.73 10.35 8.21
CA LEU A 173 2.52 9.55 8.42
C LEU A 173 2.86 8.09 8.80
N ILE A 174 3.82 7.47 8.11
CA ILE A 174 4.21 6.08 8.36
C ILE A 174 4.98 5.95 9.68
N ARG A 175 5.83 6.92 10.04
CA ARG A 175 6.48 6.97 11.36
C ARG A 175 5.44 7.14 12.47
N ASP A 176 4.45 8.01 12.29
CA ASP A 176 3.38 8.24 13.26
C ASP A 176 2.53 6.97 13.46
N LEU A 177 2.20 6.28 12.37
CA LEU A 177 1.55 4.95 12.42
C LEU A 177 2.41 3.95 13.22
N ALA A 178 3.72 3.90 12.98
CA ALA A 178 4.63 3.01 13.69
C ALA A 178 4.71 3.33 15.19
N VAL A 179 4.75 4.61 15.56
CA VAL A 179 4.71 5.07 16.96
C VAL A 179 3.37 4.70 17.60
N GLY A 180 2.26 4.83 16.88
CA GLY A 180 0.92 4.42 17.31
C GLY A 180 0.85 2.96 17.76
N LEU A 181 1.52 2.05 17.04
CA LEU A 181 1.59 0.62 17.39
C LEU A 181 2.20 0.36 18.78
N GLY A 182 3.12 1.21 19.23
CA GLY A 182 3.75 1.10 20.55
C GLY A 182 2.85 1.52 21.72
N ASN A 183 1.79 2.29 21.44
CA ASN A 183 0.94 2.94 22.45
C ASN A 183 -0.34 2.14 22.77
N ALA A 184 -0.34 0.82 22.61
CA ALA A 184 -1.51 -0.02 22.78
C ALA A 184 -2.24 0.23 24.14
N PRO A 185 -3.56 0.50 24.16
CA PRO A 185 -4.29 0.91 25.37
C PRO A 185 -4.17 -0.13 26.51
N ARG A 186 -3.60 0.19 27.67
CA ARG A 186 -3.41 -0.81 28.74
C ARG A 186 -4.63 -0.88 29.66
N GLY A 187 -5.20 -2.08 29.87
CA GLY A 187 -6.38 -2.25 30.71
C GLY A 187 -6.92 -3.69 30.77
N LYS A 188 -7.93 -3.93 31.61
CA LYS A 188 -8.65 -5.21 31.66
C LYS A 188 -9.57 -5.32 30.44
N ILE A 189 -9.28 -6.23 29.53
CA ILE A 189 -10.03 -6.40 28.28
C ILE A 189 -10.69 -7.78 28.24
N SER A 190 -11.90 -7.85 27.70
CA SER A 190 -12.61 -9.10 27.40
C SER A 190 -11.82 -9.97 26.40
N SER A 191 -12.16 -11.25 26.28
CA SER A 191 -11.56 -12.13 25.25
C SER A 191 -11.79 -11.59 23.83
N VAL A 192 -12.98 -11.03 23.57
CA VAL A 192 -13.32 -10.37 22.29
C VAL A 192 -12.45 -9.15 22.05
N GLY A 193 -12.31 -8.26 23.03
CA GLY A 193 -11.49 -7.07 22.88
C GLY A 193 -10.00 -7.39 22.72
N LYS A 194 -9.50 -8.47 23.34
CA LYS A 194 -8.14 -8.98 23.11
C LYS A 194 -7.93 -9.41 21.67
N LEU A 195 -8.89 -10.15 21.09
CA LEU A 195 -8.84 -10.57 19.70
C LEU A 195 -8.87 -9.37 18.74
N ILE A 196 -9.83 -8.45 18.92
CA ILE A 196 -9.93 -7.22 18.12
C ILE A 196 -8.62 -6.43 18.16
N ARG A 197 -8.04 -6.25 19.35
CA ARG A 197 -6.76 -5.55 19.50
C ARG A 197 -5.63 -6.27 18.77
N ARG A 198 -5.52 -7.60 18.93
CA ARG A 198 -4.49 -8.39 18.24
C ARG A 198 -4.61 -8.24 16.73
N THR A 199 -5.84 -8.28 16.19
CA THR A 199 -6.11 -8.07 14.77
C THR A 199 -5.72 -6.65 14.33
N ILE A 200 -6.12 -5.61 15.05
CA ILE A 200 -5.75 -4.21 14.76
C ILE A 200 -4.23 -4.03 14.77
N TYR A 201 -3.54 -4.61 15.76
CA TYR A 201 -2.09 -4.56 15.85
C TYR A 201 -1.40 -5.26 14.67
N ALA A 202 -1.87 -6.45 14.29
CA ALA A 202 -1.36 -7.18 13.12
C ALA A 202 -1.57 -6.41 11.81
N VAL A 203 -2.76 -5.85 11.60
CA VAL A 203 -3.06 -4.99 10.44
C VAL A 203 -2.17 -3.76 10.42
N GLY A 204 -1.95 -3.14 11.58
CA GLY A 204 -1.09 -1.98 11.72
C GLY A 204 0.38 -2.28 11.40
N LEU A 205 0.90 -3.43 11.84
CA LEU A 205 2.23 -3.92 11.44
C LEU A 205 2.33 -4.08 9.92
N VAL A 206 1.38 -4.77 9.30
CA VAL A 206 1.36 -4.94 7.83
C VAL A 206 1.26 -3.59 7.11
N THR A 207 0.45 -2.67 7.64
CA THR A 207 0.27 -1.31 7.11
C THR A 207 1.58 -0.53 7.10
N VAL A 208 2.26 -0.46 8.23
CA VAL A 208 3.52 0.29 8.36
C VAL A 208 4.58 -0.26 7.41
N PHE A 209 4.70 -1.58 7.31
CA PHE A 209 5.67 -2.21 6.41
C PHE A 209 5.34 -1.97 4.94
N VAL A 210 4.12 -2.28 4.50
CA VAL A 210 3.77 -2.17 3.08
C VAL A 210 3.72 -0.72 2.62
N ALA A 211 3.03 0.17 3.35
CA ALA A 211 2.99 1.58 3.00
C ALA A 211 4.40 2.20 3.08
N GLY A 212 5.20 1.80 4.08
CA GLY A 212 6.61 2.17 4.22
C GLY A 212 7.46 1.78 3.03
N ALA A 213 7.35 0.54 2.57
CA ALA A 213 8.09 0.02 1.44
C ALA A 213 7.70 0.73 0.14
N VAL A 214 6.39 0.89 -0.12
CA VAL A 214 5.88 1.59 -1.31
C VAL A 214 6.28 3.06 -1.31
N ALA A 215 6.09 3.76 -0.19
CA ALA A 215 6.49 5.15 -0.08
C ALA A 215 8.01 5.33 -0.20
N SER A 216 8.81 4.42 0.35
CA SER A 216 10.26 4.47 0.18
C SER A 216 10.68 4.27 -1.27
N ALA A 217 10.05 3.31 -1.97
CA ALA A 217 10.34 2.99 -3.35
C ALA A 217 9.87 4.09 -4.34
N LEU A 218 8.78 4.80 -4.05
CA LEU A 218 8.23 5.81 -4.97
C LEU A 218 8.62 7.24 -4.61
N CYS A 219 8.69 7.58 -3.32
CA CYS A 219 8.95 8.94 -2.83
C CYS A 219 10.42 9.18 -2.50
N GLY A 220 11.27 8.14 -2.51
CA GLY A 220 12.69 8.23 -2.21
C GLY A 220 13.00 8.58 -0.75
N LEU A 221 12.31 7.94 0.19
CA LEU A 221 12.45 8.23 1.62
C LEU A 221 13.86 7.87 2.15
N PRO A 222 14.43 8.70 3.07
CA PRO A 222 15.80 8.59 3.57
C PRO A 222 16.08 7.32 4.39
N GLU A 223 15.06 6.68 4.98
CA GLU A 223 15.21 5.37 5.59
C GLU A 223 13.83 4.69 5.72
N PRO A 224 13.68 3.42 5.30
CA PRO A 224 12.44 2.70 5.53
C PRO A 224 12.19 2.56 7.03
N VAL A 225 10.94 2.77 7.44
CA VAL A 225 10.52 2.59 8.83
C VAL A 225 10.60 1.10 9.18
N ARG A 226 11.53 0.75 10.07
CA ARG A 226 11.69 -0.63 10.52
C ARG A 226 10.68 -0.97 11.60
N ILE A 227 10.08 -2.13 11.46
CA ILE A 227 9.19 -2.72 12.45
C ILE A 227 9.46 -4.20 12.58
N ARG A 228 9.22 -4.74 13.77
CA ARG A 228 9.33 -6.18 14.03
C ARG A 228 8.06 -6.72 14.62
N VAL A 229 7.70 -7.90 14.16
CA VAL A 229 6.57 -8.67 14.64
C VAL A 229 7.03 -9.46 15.87
N PRO A 230 6.30 -9.40 16.99
CA PRO A 230 6.57 -10.22 18.16
C PRO A 230 6.48 -11.72 17.87
N ALA A 231 7.31 -12.54 18.52
CA ALA A 231 7.39 -13.99 18.30
C ALA A 231 6.10 -14.78 18.64
N GLU A 232 5.12 -14.14 19.27
CA GLU A 232 3.79 -14.70 19.54
C GLU A 232 2.90 -14.81 18.28
N PHE A 233 3.31 -14.24 17.15
CA PHE A 233 2.62 -14.39 15.88
C PHE A 233 3.26 -15.51 15.06
N ALA A 234 2.45 -16.44 14.55
CA ALA A 234 2.94 -17.57 13.74
C ALA A 234 3.63 -17.14 12.44
N TRP A 235 3.41 -15.89 12.00
CA TRP A 235 4.00 -15.28 10.82
C TRP A 235 5.19 -14.36 11.11
N ALA A 236 5.64 -14.28 12.38
CA ALA A 236 6.68 -13.35 12.80
C ALA A 236 8.00 -13.56 12.06
N ASP A 237 8.51 -14.78 12.00
CA ASP A 237 9.79 -15.07 11.34
C ASP A 237 9.73 -14.73 9.84
N SER A 238 8.70 -15.23 9.14
CA SER A 238 8.51 -14.97 7.70
C SER A 238 8.38 -13.48 7.36
N PHE A 239 7.77 -12.69 8.25
CA PHE A 239 7.67 -11.25 8.07
C PHE A 239 8.96 -10.53 8.43
N ASN A 240 9.60 -10.86 9.55
CA ASN A 240 10.82 -10.19 10.01
C ASN A 240 11.98 -10.42 9.05
N ASP A 241 12.06 -11.62 8.46
CA ASP A 241 13.04 -11.96 7.42
C ASP A 241 12.78 -11.13 6.14
N MET A 242 11.51 -11.04 5.71
CA MET A 242 11.10 -10.23 4.56
C MET A 242 11.38 -8.74 4.79
N GLU A 243 11.00 -8.21 5.96
CA GLU A 243 11.22 -6.82 6.33
C GLU A 243 12.70 -6.49 6.28
N SER A 244 13.54 -7.35 6.86
CA SER A 244 15.00 -7.16 6.83
C SER A 244 15.51 -7.16 5.40
N ALA A 245 15.13 -8.14 4.59
CA ALA A 245 15.54 -8.26 3.20
C ALA A 245 15.14 -7.04 2.34
N ILE A 246 13.88 -6.62 2.41
CA ILE A 246 13.35 -5.49 1.64
C ILE A 246 13.90 -4.16 2.15
N SER A 247 14.04 -4.00 3.47
CA SER A 247 14.65 -2.80 4.05
C SER A 247 16.12 -2.65 3.62
N GLU A 248 16.90 -3.73 3.57
CA GLU A 248 18.27 -3.69 3.04
C GLU A 248 18.31 -3.43 1.52
N GLU A 249 17.39 -4.02 0.75
CA GLU A 249 17.24 -3.76 -0.68
C GLU A 249 16.93 -2.28 -0.96
N LEU A 250 15.95 -1.71 -0.26
CA LEU A 250 15.60 -0.29 -0.32
C LEU A 250 16.82 0.56 0.03
N LYS A 251 17.51 0.25 1.14
CA LYS A 251 18.70 1.01 1.54
C LYS A 251 19.78 0.97 0.47
N ARG A 252 20.03 -0.19 -0.13
CA ARG A 252 21.03 -0.35 -1.19
C ARG A 252 20.66 0.43 -2.46
N ARG A 253 19.38 0.50 -2.82
CA ARG A 253 18.90 1.26 -3.99
C ARG A 253 18.87 2.76 -3.76
N CYS A 254 18.41 3.19 -2.59
CA CYS A 254 18.23 4.61 -2.25
C CYS A 254 19.55 5.31 -1.84
N PHE A 255 20.46 4.59 -1.17
CA PHE A 255 21.70 5.14 -0.59
C PHE A 255 22.98 4.46 -1.08
N GLY A 256 22.88 3.44 -1.93
CA GLY A 256 24.04 2.83 -2.55
C GLY A 256 24.74 3.82 -3.50
N GLY A 257 26.07 3.78 -3.54
CA GLY A 257 26.87 4.62 -4.45
C GLY A 257 26.66 4.31 -5.94
N GLU A 258 26.04 3.17 -6.27
CA GLU A 258 25.62 2.84 -7.63
C GLU A 258 24.32 3.58 -7.98
N LYS A 259 24.32 4.25 -9.13
CA LYS A 259 23.17 5.00 -9.67
C LYS A 259 22.05 4.05 -10.16
N LYS A 260 21.41 3.33 -9.24
CA LYS A 260 20.22 2.51 -9.51
C LYS A 260 18.96 3.32 -9.22
N GLY A 261 17.98 3.20 -10.09
CA GLY A 261 16.61 3.59 -9.85
C GLY A 261 15.96 2.79 -8.73
N TRP A 262 14.82 3.31 -8.29
CA TRP A 262 14.17 2.89 -7.04
C TRP A 262 13.54 1.49 -7.12
N PHE A 263 13.23 1.03 -8.32
CA PHE A 263 12.72 -0.32 -8.62
C PHE A 263 13.17 -0.74 -10.02
N ARG A 264 13.11 -2.06 -10.28
CA ARG A 264 13.70 -2.68 -11.48
C ARG A 264 13.22 -2.10 -12.80
N GLU A 265 11.93 -1.84 -12.95
CA GLU A 265 11.37 -1.34 -14.21
C GLU A 265 11.88 0.07 -14.53
N MET A 266 12.22 0.89 -13.53
CA MET A 266 12.83 2.20 -13.75
C MET A 266 14.29 2.09 -14.20
N ASP A 267 15.05 1.14 -13.65
CA ASP A 267 16.41 0.81 -14.12
C ASP A 267 16.40 0.36 -15.58
N ASP A 268 15.42 -0.47 -15.92
CA ASP A 268 15.23 -1.09 -17.23
C ASP A 268 14.95 -0.03 -18.31
N VAL A 269 14.03 0.89 -18.03
CA VAL A 269 13.76 2.07 -18.87
C VAL A 269 14.99 2.96 -18.96
N GLY A 270 15.65 3.28 -17.84
CA GLY A 270 16.84 4.14 -17.84
C GLY A 270 18.00 3.58 -18.67
N THR A 271 18.18 2.26 -18.64
CA THR A 271 19.18 1.56 -19.46
C THR A 271 18.89 1.71 -20.96
N ARG A 272 17.62 1.58 -21.35
CA ARG A 272 17.20 1.74 -22.76
C ARG A 272 17.23 3.18 -23.22
N VAL A 273 16.84 4.12 -22.36
CA VAL A 273 17.00 5.56 -22.59
C VAL A 273 18.45 5.87 -22.91
N LYS A 274 19.39 5.39 -22.08
CA LYS A 274 20.83 5.56 -22.33
C LYS A 274 21.27 4.93 -23.65
N ARG A 275 20.84 3.70 -23.93
CA ARG A 275 21.14 3.02 -25.21
C ARG A 275 20.66 3.83 -26.42
N VAL A 276 19.47 4.42 -26.36
CA VAL A 276 18.96 5.29 -27.44
C VAL A 276 19.81 6.55 -27.57
N CYS A 277 20.19 7.19 -26.46
CA CYS A 277 21.10 8.34 -26.49
C CYS A 277 22.46 7.99 -27.13
N ASP A 278 23.07 6.87 -26.72
CA ASP A 278 24.36 6.42 -27.23
C ASP A 278 24.29 6.18 -28.77
N VAL A 279 23.21 5.57 -29.25
CA VAL A 279 23.00 5.34 -30.70
C VAL A 279 22.76 6.64 -31.47
N ILE A 280 22.10 7.64 -30.86
CA ILE A 280 21.92 8.97 -31.47
C ILE A 280 23.26 9.71 -31.56
N ASP A 281 24.08 9.66 -30.51
CA ASP A 281 25.35 10.38 -30.42
C ASP A 281 26.44 9.77 -31.34
N ASP A 282 26.36 8.46 -31.64
CA ASP A 282 27.29 7.76 -32.54
C ASP A 282 27.12 8.06 -34.05
N LEU A 283 26.21 8.97 -34.43
CA LEU A 283 26.05 9.71 -35.71
C LEU A 283 26.28 9.03 -37.09
N VAL A 284 26.48 7.71 -37.19
CA VAL A 284 26.85 7.07 -38.46
C VAL A 284 26.03 5.79 -38.70
N ASP A 285 24.93 5.96 -39.43
CA ASP A 285 24.39 4.94 -40.35
C ASP A 285 24.05 3.56 -39.78
N ARG A 286 23.33 3.52 -38.65
CA ARG A 286 22.72 2.28 -38.15
C ARG A 286 21.23 2.42 -37.88
N LYS A 287 20.47 2.75 -38.93
CA LYS A 287 19.00 2.76 -38.91
C LYS A 287 18.43 1.55 -38.15
N GLU A 288 18.90 0.35 -38.48
CA GLU A 288 18.45 -0.90 -37.82
C GLU A 288 18.79 -0.96 -36.32
N THR A 289 19.94 -0.41 -35.91
CA THR A 289 20.33 -0.36 -34.49
C THR A 289 19.47 0.64 -33.72
N LEU A 290 19.16 1.79 -34.33
CA LEU A 290 18.26 2.79 -33.73
C LEU A 290 16.82 2.26 -33.64
N GLU A 291 16.31 1.64 -34.70
CA GLU A 291 15.01 0.97 -34.70
C GLU A 291 14.91 -0.09 -33.60
N THR A 292 15.95 -0.92 -33.44
CA THR A 292 15.99 -1.94 -32.39
C THR A 292 15.99 -1.30 -30.99
N ALA A 293 16.81 -0.26 -30.77
CA ALA A 293 16.87 0.43 -29.49
C ALA A 293 15.56 1.14 -29.13
N VAL A 294 14.89 1.74 -30.12
CA VAL A 294 13.58 2.39 -29.95
C VAL A 294 12.49 1.37 -29.62
N LYS A 295 12.45 0.22 -30.32
CA LYS A 295 11.51 -0.87 -30.00
C LYS A 295 11.71 -1.42 -28.59
N GLU A 296 12.96 -1.62 -28.18
CA GLU A 296 13.24 -2.06 -26.81
C GLU A 296 12.79 -1.04 -25.77
N LEU A 297 13.03 0.27 -26.02
CA LEU A 297 12.55 1.36 -25.18
C LEU A 297 11.02 1.38 -25.09
N GLU A 298 10.33 1.19 -26.22
CA GLU A 298 8.87 1.08 -26.27
C GLU A 298 8.36 -0.07 -25.40
N THR A 299 8.88 -1.29 -25.59
CA THR A 299 8.46 -2.46 -24.79
C THR A 299 8.70 -2.27 -23.28
N ALA A 300 9.83 -1.68 -22.88
CA ALA A 300 10.06 -1.40 -21.46
C ALA A 300 9.16 -0.29 -20.92
N THR A 301 8.84 0.72 -21.74
CA THR A 301 7.95 1.82 -21.36
C THR A 301 6.50 1.34 -21.20
N GLU A 302 6.06 0.41 -22.05
CA GLU A 302 4.78 -0.29 -21.92
C GLU A 302 4.74 -1.14 -20.64
N THR A 303 5.76 -1.98 -20.42
CA THR A 303 5.85 -2.82 -19.21
C THR A 303 5.86 -1.98 -17.94
N PHE A 304 6.64 -0.89 -17.94
CA PHE A 304 6.66 0.09 -16.85
C PHE A 304 5.27 0.71 -16.64
N GLY A 305 4.59 1.05 -17.73
CA GLY A 305 3.24 1.58 -17.74
C GLY A 305 2.20 0.66 -17.11
N GLU A 306 2.13 -0.59 -17.59
CA GLU A 306 1.23 -1.60 -17.04
C GLU A 306 1.50 -1.85 -15.56
N GLY A 307 2.77 -1.89 -15.15
CA GLY A 307 3.16 -2.03 -13.76
C GLY A 307 2.65 -0.89 -12.88
N LEU A 308 2.74 0.36 -13.36
CA LEU A 308 2.17 1.52 -12.65
C LEU A 308 0.66 1.45 -12.55
N ASP A 309 -0.02 0.97 -13.60
CA ASP A 309 -1.48 0.83 -13.60
C ASP A 309 -1.95 -0.22 -12.60
N ARG A 310 -1.26 -1.37 -12.53
CA ARG A 310 -1.53 -2.41 -11.51
C ARG A 310 -1.29 -1.88 -10.10
N LEU A 311 -0.17 -1.18 -9.87
CA LEU A 311 0.13 -0.58 -8.58
C LEU A 311 -0.92 0.47 -8.18
N SER A 312 -1.31 1.35 -9.10
CA SER A 312 -2.35 2.36 -8.89
C SER A 312 -3.68 1.71 -8.49
N ASN A 313 -4.08 0.64 -9.17
CA ASN A 313 -5.31 -0.09 -8.85
C ASN A 313 -5.24 -0.74 -7.47
N GLY A 314 -4.10 -1.33 -7.11
CA GLY A 314 -3.89 -1.90 -5.78
C GLY A 314 -3.94 -0.85 -4.66
N VAL A 315 -3.34 0.33 -4.87
CA VAL A 315 -3.42 1.46 -3.92
C VAL A 315 -4.86 1.97 -3.77
N ASN A 316 -5.61 2.08 -4.87
CA ASN A 316 -7.02 2.44 -4.83
C ASN A 316 -7.85 1.39 -4.06
N ALA A 317 -7.56 0.10 -4.26
CA ALA A 317 -8.24 -0.97 -3.52
C ALA A 317 -7.97 -0.89 -2.01
N VAL A 318 -6.75 -0.54 -1.59
CA VAL A 318 -6.44 -0.26 -0.18
C VAL A 318 -7.27 0.93 0.31
N PHE A 319 -7.26 2.04 -0.43
CA PHE A 319 -8.00 3.26 -0.08
C PHE A 319 -9.49 2.97 0.11
N ASP A 320 -10.11 2.31 -0.86
CA ASP A 320 -11.53 1.97 -0.82
C ASP A 320 -11.87 1.02 0.33
N THR A 321 -11.03 0.01 0.57
CA THR A 321 -11.23 -0.95 1.68
C THR A 321 -11.16 -0.25 3.03
N VAL A 322 -10.15 0.60 3.23
CA VAL A 322 -9.95 1.35 4.48
C VAL A 322 -11.08 2.36 4.70
N LEU A 323 -11.50 3.06 3.65
CA LEU A 323 -12.60 4.02 3.69
C LEU A 323 -13.94 3.32 4.01
N CYS A 324 -14.24 2.20 3.34
CA CYS A 324 -15.42 1.39 3.62
C CYS A 324 -15.42 0.88 5.06
N THR A 325 -14.27 0.40 5.54
CA THR A 325 -14.11 -0.08 6.92
C THR A 325 -14.38 1.04 7.92
N ARG A 326 -13.76 2.20 7.73
CA ARG A 326 -13.95 3.38 8.58
C ARG A 326 -15.42 3.78 8.64
N ASN A 327 -16.09 3.91 7.49
CA ASN A 327 -17.49 4.32 7.41
C ASN A 327 -18.41 3.30 8.09
N GLY A 328 -18.23 2.01 7.82
CA GLY A 328 -19.01 0.96 8.46
C GLY A 328 -18.86 0.92 9.99
N LEU A 329 -17.65 1.13 10.50
CA LEU A 329 -17.41 1.23 11.95
C LEU A 329 -18.09 2.47 12.55
N LEU A 330 -17.99 3.63 11.90
CA LEU A 330 -18.63 4.86 12.36
C LEU A 330 -20.16 4.75 12.37
N ASP A 331 -20.75 4.08 11.37
CA ASP A 331 -22.20 3.85 11.32
C ASP A 331 -22.66 2.91 12.44
N ASN A 332 -21.86 1.88 12.76
CA ASN A 332 -22.12 1.01 13.91
C ASN A 332 -22.11 1.79 15.24
N PHE A 333 -21.18 2.73 15.42
CA PHE A 333 -21.15 3.61 16.60
C PHE A 333 -22.40 4.51 16.69
N ARG A 334 -22.81 5.10 15.56
CA ARG A 334 -24.00 5.96 15.49
C ARG A 334 -25.29 5.18 15.76
N GLY A 335 -25.42 3.98 15.19
CA GLY A 335 -26.57 3.10 15.40
C GLY A 335 -26.66 2.52 16.81
N GLY A 336 -25.52 2.29 17.47
CA GLY A 336 -25.46 1.86 18.87
C GLY A 336 -25.99 2.92 19.84
N LEU A 337 -25.65 4.19 19.61
CA LEU A 337 -26.12 5.34 20.42
C LEU A 337 -27.64 5.56 20.34
N GLN A 338 -28.28 5.18 19.23
CA GLN A 338 -29.74 5.30 19.07
C GLN A 338 -30.53 4.18 19.78
N LYS A 339 -29.90 3.02 20.07
CA LYS A 339 -30.56 1.90 20.78
C LYS A 339 -30.51 2.02 22.31
N HIS A 340 -29.80 3.02 22.82
CA HIS A 340 -29.62 3.27 24.25
C HIS A 340 -30.33 4.54 24.76
N LYS A 341 -31.16 5.19 23.93
CA LYS A 341 -32.11 6.23 24.33
C LYS A 341 -33.50 5.64 24.44
#